data_AF-A0A529MFA1-F1
#
_entry.id   AF-A0A529MFA1-F1
#
_cell.length_a   1.000
_cell.length_b   1.000
_cell.length_c   1.000
_cell.angle_alpha   90.00
_cell.angle_beta   90.00
_cell.angle_gamma   90.00
#
_symmetry.space_group_name_H-M   'P 1'
#
loop_
_entity.id
_entity.type
_entity.pdbx_description
1 polymer ?
#
loop_
_entity_poly.entity_id
_entity_poly.type
_entity_poly.pdbx_seq_one_letter_code
_entity_poly.pdbx_strand_id
1 'polypeptide(L)' 'MAFRLAPTAASEGFRLEAHDSVGSTNALALEHARAGDSGKLWV' A
#
# COMPACT_ATOMS: atom_id res chain seq x y z
N MET A 1 -1.82 -18.22 -3.40
CA MET A 1 -2.90 -17.28 -2.99
C MET A 1 -2.28 -15.90 -2.85
N ALA A 2 -2.78 -14.91 -3.59
CA ALA A 2 -2.33 -13.53 -3.43
C ALA A 2 -2.93 -12.94 -2.13
N PHE A 3 -2.13 -12.21 -1.36
CA PHE A 3 -2.60 -11.45 -0.22
C PHE A 3 -3.62 -10.41 -0.67
N ARG A 4 -4.70 -10.22 0.10
CA ARG A 4 -5.77 -9.27 -0.21
C ARG A 4 -6.24 -8.59 1.06
N LEU A 5 -6.66 -7.34 0.92
CA LEU A 5 -7.33 -6.62 2.00
C LEU A 5 -8.66 -7.29 2.35
N ALA A 6 -9.05 -7.15 3.62
CA ALA A 6 -10.42 -7.45 4.02
C ALA A 6 -11.40 -6.56 3.23
N PRO A 7 -12.60 -7.07 2.87
CA PRO A 7 -13.59 -6.29 2.13
C PRO A 7 -13.96 -4.95 2.79
N THR A 8 -13.95 -4.89 4.12
CA THR A 8 -14.21 -3.68 4.90
C THR A 8 -13.13 -2.62 4.67
N ALA A 9 -11.85 -3.00 4.75
CA ALA A 9 -10.73 -2.09 4.50
C ALA A 9 -10.74 -1.55 3.06
N ALA A 10 -11.02 -2.41 2.07
CA ALA A 10 -11.19 -1.97 0.69
C ALA A 10 -12.34 -0.95 0.55
N SER A 11 -13.47 -1.19 1.22
CA SER A 11 -14.64 -0.30 1.21
C SER A 11 -14.35 1.05 1.89
N GLU A 12 -13.46 1.08 2.89
CA GLU A 12 -13.01 2.29 3.56
C GLU A 12 -11.94 3.07 2.77
N GLY A 13 -11.57 2.58 1.59
CA GLY A 13 -10.62 3.22 0.68
C GLY A 13 -9.16 2.90 0.98
N PHE A 14 -8.87 1.84 1.75
CA PHE A 14 -7.52 1.31 1.85
C PHE A 14 -7.11 0.63 0.55
N ARG A 15 -5.85 0.85 0.17
CA ARG A 15 -5.20 0.31 -1.02
C ARG A 15 -4.08 -0.63 -0.61
N LEU A 16 -3.85 -1.64 -1.43
CA LEU A 16 -2.77 -2.61 -1.26
C LEU A 16 -1.89 -2.55 -2.51
N GLU A 17 -0.62 -2.24 -2.30
CA GLU A 17 0.44 -2.42 -3.27
C GLU A 17 1.21 -3.67 -2.87
N ALA A 18 1.26 -4.66 -3.75
CA ALA A 18 1.94 -5.93 -3.48
C ALA A 18 3.08 -6.09 -4.47
N HIS A 19 4.24 -6.46 -3.95
CA HIS A 19 5.44 -6.65 -4.75
C HIS A 19 6.05 -8.02 -4.49
N ASP A 20 6.54 -8.66 -5.53
CA ASP A 20 7.24 -9.95 -5.39
C ASP A 20 8.62 -9.76 -4.73
N SER A 21 9.30 -8.64 -4.98
CA SER A 21 10.56 -8.26 -4.33
C SER A 21 10.76 -6.75 -4.36
N VAL A 22 11.17 -6.17 -3.23
CA VAL A 22 11.50 -4.75 -3.09
C VAL A 22 12.67 -4.59 -2.14
N GLY A 23 13.48 -3.55 -2.36
CA GLY A 23 14.60 -3.22 -1.47
C GLY A 23 14.14 -2.73 -0.09
N SER A 24 13.00 -2.03 -0.01
CA SER A 24 12.39 -1.58 1.24
C SER A 24 10.97 -1.08 0.99
N THR A 25 9.97 -1.66 1.67
CA THR A 25 8.60 -1.16 1.65
C THR A 25 8.49 0.24 2.26
N ASN A 26 9.34 0.57 3.23
CA ASN A 26 9.38 1.91 3.82
C ASN A 26 9.87 2.98 2.83
N ALA A 27 10.85 2.65 1.97
CA ALA A 27 11.30 3.58 0.94
C ALA A 27 10.17 3.92 -0.04
N LEU A 28 9.42 2.90 -0.48
CA LEU A 28 8.26 3.07 -1.35
C LEU A 28 7.16 3.89 -0.66
N ALA A 29 6.80 3.56 0.59
CA ALA A 29 5.82 4.32 1.35
C ALA A 29 6.19 5.81 1.50
N LEU A 30 7.48 6.11 1.72
CA LEU A 30 7.97 7.49 1.77
C LEU A 30 7.96 8.18 0.40
N GLU A 31 8.20 7.44 -0.69
CA GLU A 31 8.08 7.96 -2.05
C GLU A 31 6.63 8.37 -2.36
N HIS A 32 5.65 7.50 -2.04
CA HIS A 32 4.22 7.85 -2.16
C HIS A 32 3.87 9.10 -1.35
N ALA A 33 4.31 9.17 -0.09
CA ALA A 33 4.06 10.33 0.74
C ALA A 33 4.65 11.62 0.14
N ARG A 34 5.87 11.56 -0.42
CA ARG A 34 6.50 12.70 -1.10
C ARG A 34 5.78 13.09 -2.40
N ALA A 35 5.18 12.12 -3.09
CA ALA A 35 4.35 12.35 -4.26
C ALA A 35 2.95 12.92 -3.91
N GLY A 36 2.65 13.12 -2.63
CA GLY A 36 1.40 13.70 -2.17
C GLY A 36 0.30 12.67 -1.88
N ASP A 37 0.65 11.39 -1.75
CA ASP A 37 -0.30 10.37 -1.37
C ASP A 37 -0.89 10.66 0.03
N SER A 38 -2.21 10.67 0.12
CA SER A 38 -2.96 10.98 1.35
C SER A 38 -3.00 9.85 2.39
N GLY A 39 -2.27 8.76 2.14
CA GLY A 39 -2.25 7.57 2.99
C GLY A 39 -3.30 6.53 2.60
N LYS A 40 -3.72 5.72 3.59
CA LYS A 40 -4.52 4.51 3.37
C LYS A 40 -3.89 3.55 2.35
N LEU A 41 -2.56 3.54 2.26
CA LEU A 41 -1.81 2.63 1.41
C LEU A 41 -1.04 1.64 2.29
N TRP A 42 -1.21 0.36 2.00
CA TRP A 42 -0.37 -0.72 2.51
C TRP A 42 0.58 -1.14 1.39
N VAL A 43 1.88 -0.95 1.60
CA VAL A 43 2.97 -1.32 0.68
C VAL A 43 3.72 -2.53 1.22
#